data_AF-A0A316DI89-F1
#
_entry.id   AF-A0A316DI89-F1
#
_cell.length_a   1.000
_cell.length_b   1.000
_cell.length_c   1.000
_cell.angle_alpha   90.00
_cell.angle_beta   90.00
_cell.angle_gamma   90.00
#
_symmetry.space_group_name_H-M   'P 1'
#
loop_
_entity.id
_entity.type
_entity.pdbx_description
1 polymer ?
#
loop_
_entity_poly.entity_id
_entity_poly.type
_entity_poly.pdbx_seq_one_letter_code
_entity_poly.pdbx_strand_id
1 'polypeptide(L)' 'MKESFILEESERNASGVQNKFDSDLMLIGKLKTINYKLVVSCQLVDVNDGTQILGDKIIYDNKQRFIELKNQLNVSEN' A
#
# COMPACT_ATOMS: atom_id res chain seq x y z
N MET A 1 -11.80 -17.84 -13.98
CA MET A 1 -11.13 -18.11 -12.70
C MET A 1 -10.55 -16.80 -12.20
N LYS A 2 -10.84 -16.39 -10.95
CA LYS A 2 -10.04 -15.37 -10.26
C LYS A 2 -9.06 -16.13 -9.39
N GLU A 3 -7.85 -16.33 -9.88
CA GLU A 3 -6.76 -16.84 -9.05
C GLU A 3 -6.20 -15.66 -8.26
N SER A 4 -6.25 -15.76 -6.93
CA SER A 4 -5.52 -14.88 -6.04
C SER A 4 -4.23 -15.58 -5.64
N PHE A 5 -3.10 -14.95 -5.86
CA PHE A 5 -1.78 -15.42 -5.47
C PHE A 5 -1.15 -14.43 -4.49
N ILE A 6 -0.32 -14.94 -3.59
CA ILE A 6 0.55 -14.11 -2.75
C ILE A 6 1.92 -14.11 -3.42
N LEU A 7 2.43 -12.91 -3.69
CA LEU A 7 3.79 -12.73 -4.19
C LEU A 7 4.79 -12.88 -3.05
N GLU A 8 5.90 -13.57 -3.32
CA GLU A 8 7.07 -13.55 -2.45
C GLU A 8 7.67 -12.13 -2.44
N GLU A 9 8.40 -11.77 -1.38
CA GLU A 9 8.94 -10.42 -1.25
C GLU A 9 9.83 -10.01 -2.45
N SER A 10 10.64 -10.95 -2.94
CA SER A 10 11.50 -10.78 -4.12
C SER A 10 10.73 -10.58 -5.43
N GLU A 11 9.46 -10.96 -5.47
CA GLU A 11 8.60 -10.88 -6.65
C GLU A 11 7.73 -9.61 -6.64
N ARG A 12 7.68 -8.86 -5.53
CA ARG A 12 6.85 -7.64 -5.36
C ARG A 12 7.47 -6.40 -6.01
N ASN A 13 7.94 -6.56 -7.25
CA ASN A 13 8.47 -5.49 -8.09
C ASN A 13 8.10 -5.79 -9.55
N ALA A 14 8.32 -4.81 -10.42
CA ALA A 14 7.93 -4.87 -11.83
C ALA A 14 8.47 -6.13 -12.54
N SER A 15 9.78 -6.40 -12.45
CA SER A 15 10.39 -7.55 -13.11
C SER A 15 9.90 -8.88 -12.53
N GLY A 16 9.71 -8.97 -11.21
CA GLY A 16 9.13 -10.15 -10.56
C GLY A 16 7.71 -10.47 -11.01
N VAL A 17 6.87 -9.44 -11.14
CA VAL A 17 5.50 -9.57 -11.66
C VAL A 17 5.49 -9.99 -13.12
N GLN A 18 6.31 -9.37 -13.98
CA GLN A 18 6.41 -9.76 -15.38
C GLN A 18 6.84 -11.22 -15.52
N ASN A 19 7.88 -11.63 -14.81
CA ASN A 19 8.42 -12.99 -14.91
C ASN A 19 7.43 -14.07 -14.46
N LYS A 20 6.54 -13.75 -13.51
CA LYS A 20 5.61 -14.73 -12.92
C LYS A 20 4.27 -14.79 -13.63
N PHE A 21 3.78 -13.66 -14.14
CA PHE A 21 2.42 -13.55 -14.68
C PHE A 21 2.36 -13.06 -16.12
N ASP A 22 3.50 -12.77 -16.76
CA ASP A 22 3.57 -12.25 -18.13
C ASP A 22 2.61 -11.06 -18.33
N SER A 23 2.66 -10.10 -17.39
CA SER A 23 1.64 -9.05 -17.23
C SER A 23 2.18 -7.68 -17.56
N ASP A 24 1.67 -7.01 -18.59
CA ASP A 24 2.18 -5.71 -19.04
C ASP A 24 2.12 -4.57 -18.00
N LEU A 25 1.22 -4.67 -17.01
CA LEU A 25 0.93 -3.62 -16.05
C LEU A 25 0.84 -4.14 -14.61
N MET A 26 1.35 -3.35 -13.67
CA MET A 26 1.25 -3.61 -12.24
C MET A 26 0.60 -2.43 -11.51
N LEU A 27 -0.44 -2.71 -10.71
CA LEU A 27 -1.04 -1.73 -9.80
C LEU A 27 -0.46 -1.90 -8.39
N ILE A 28 0.28 -0.89 -7.91
CA ILE A 28 0.89 -0.87 -6.59
C ILE A 28 0.03 -0.01 -5.65
N GLY A 29 -0.41 -0.60 -4.54
CA GLY A 29 -1.00 0.12 -3.41
C GLY A 29 -0.02 0.21 -2.25
N LYS A 30 0.14 1.38 -1.65
CA LYS A 30 0.96 1.58 -0.45
C LYS A 30 0.21 2.39 0.60
N LEU A 31 0.24 1.90 1.83
CA LEU A 31 -0.32 2.54 3.02
C LEU A 31 0.82 3.00 3.91
N LYS A 32 0.79 4.26 4.35
CA LYS A 32 1.75 4.80 5.31
C LYS A 32 1.07 5.75 6.28
N THR A 33 1.41 5.65 7.56
CA THR A 33 1.00 6.63 8.56
C THR A 33 2.09 7.68 8.74
N ILE A 34 1.73 8.97 8.62
CA ILE A 34 2.63 10.11 8.83
C ILE A 34 1.89 11.15 9.67
N ASN A 35 2.44 11.55 10.82
CA ASN A 35 1.85 12.57 11.69
C ASN A 35 0.34 12.36 11.95
N TYR A 36 -0.05 11.12 12.29
CA TYR A 36 -1.44 10.70 12.54
C TYR A 36 -2.38 10.79 11.33
N LYS A 37 -1.84 10.93 10.13
CA LYS A 37 -2.59 10.86 8.88
C LYS A 37 -2.29 9.54 8.18
N LEU A 38 -3.33 8.87 7.72
CA LEU A 38 -3.19 7.72 6.84
C LEU A 38 -3.01 8.23 5.41
N VAL A 39 -1.88 7.95 4.81
CA VAL A 39 -1.58 8.23 3.42
C VAL A 39 -1.75 6.93 2.64
N VAL A 40 -2.68 6.96 1.69
CA VAL A 40 -2.93 5.88 0.73
C VAL A 40 -2.43 6.36 -0.61
N SER A 41 -1.49 5.62 -1.21
CA SER A 41 -1.03 5.90 -2.57
C SER A 41 -1.25 4.68 -3.46
N CYS A 42 -1.77 4.93 -4.66
CA CYS A 42 -1.95 3.92 -5.69
C CYS A 42 -1.20 4.37 -6.95
N GLN A 43 -0.47 3.46 -7.58
CA GLN A 43 0.32 3.72 -8.79
C GLN A 43 0.11 2.60 -9.80
N LEU A 44 -0.13 2.95 -11.06
CA LEU A 44 -0.08 2.05 -12.20
C LEU A 44 1.30 2.16 -12.84
N VAL A 45 1.96 1.02 -13.01
CA VAL A 45 3.35 0.92 -13.46
C VAL A 45 3.41 0.02 -14.69
N ASP A 46 4.12 0.45 -15.73
CA ASP A 46 4.57 -0.41 -16.83
C ASP A 46 5.65 -1.33 -16.29
N VAL A 47 5.46 -2.65 -16.39
CA VAL A 47 6.40 -3.57 -15.77
C VAL A 47 7.67 -3.79 -16.59
N ASN A 48 7.69 -3.41 -17.86
CA ASN A 48 8.83 -3.63 -18.75
C ASN A 48 10.00 -2.73 -18.37
N ASP A 49 9.71 -1.47 -18.03
CA ASP A 49 10.71 -0.46 -17.71
C ASP A 49 10.55 0.14 -16.30
N GLY A 50 9.48 -0.22 -15.58
CA GLY A 50 9.17 0.29 -14.24
C GLY A 50 8.60 1.71 -14.23
N THR A 51 8.22 2.26 -15.38
CA THR A 51 7.70 3.62 -15.50
C THR A 51 6.31 3.73 -14.86
N GLN A 52 6.12 4.75 -14.01
CA GLN A 52 4.79 5.08 -13.50
C GLN A 52 3.97 5.77 -14.60
N ILE A 53 2.85 5.15 -14.99
CA ILE A 53 1.90 5.70 -15.97
C ILE A 53 0.88 6.63 -15.29
N LEU A 54 0.34 6.19 -14.16
CA LEU A 54 -0.67 6.91 -13.39
C LEU A 54 -0.39 6.74 -11.89
N GLY A 55 -0.74 7.74 -11.09
CA GLY A 55 -0.81 7.54 -9.65
C GLY A 55 -1.55 8.65 -8.94
N ASP A 56 -2.16 8.29 -7.81
CA ASP A 56 -2.85 9.22 -6.93
C ASP A 56 -2.47 8.95 -5.47
N LYS A 57 -2.61 9.99 -4.64
CA LYS A 57 -2.35 9.95 -3.21
C LYS A 57 -3.49 10.63 -2.47
N ILE A 58 -4.17 9.85 -1.64
CA ILE A 58 -5.24 10.32 -0.77
C ILE A 58 -4.73 10.36 0.66
N ILE A 59 -5.05 11.44 1.37
CA ILE A 59 -4.65 11.64 2.76
C ILE A 59 -5.90 11.70 3.62
N TYR A 60 -6.01 10.77 4.57
CA TYR A 60 -7.06 10.74 5.58
C TYR A 60 -6.51 11.27 6.90
N ASP A 61 -7.13 12.32 7.45
CA ASP A 61 -6.79 12.82 8.79
C ASP A 61 -7.37 11.85 9.84
N ASN A 62 -6.50 11.18 10.61
CA ASN A 62 -6.91 10.12 11.53
C ASN A 62 -6.74 10.54 13.00
N LYS A 63 -7.04 11.80 13.32
CA LYS A 63 -6.96 12.35 14.68
C LYS A 63 -7.83 11.59 15.68
N GLN A 64 -9.04 11.16 15.31
CA GLN A 64 -9.98 10.50 16.23
C GLN A 64 -9.48 9.12 16.69
N ARG A 65 -9.02 8.25 15.78
CA ARG A 65 -8.50 6.93 16.16
C ARG A 65 -7.26 7.01 17.06
N PHE A 66 -6.44 8.03 16.88
CA PHE A 66 -5.29 8.26 17.76
C PHE A 66 -5.72 8.65 19.18
N ILE A 67 -6.74 9.52 19.33
CA ILE A 67 -7.30 9.89 20.63
C ILE A 67 -7.88 8.66 21.34
N GLU A 68 -8.62 7.82 20.61
CA GLU A 68 -9.20 6.58 21.16
C GLU A 68 -8.13 5.59 21.63
N LEU A 69 -7.08 5.35 20.83
CA LEU A 69 -5.96 4.49 21.23
C LEU A 69 -5.20 5.05 22.44
N LYS A 70 -4.97 6.36 22.49
CA LYS A 70 -4.32 7.00 23.63
C LYS A 70 -5.15 6.85 24.91
N ASN A 71 -6.47 7.00 24.81
CA ASN A 71 -7.36 6.81 25.95
C ASN A 71 -7.39 5.35 26.43
N GLN A 72 -7.34 4.37 25.53
CA GLN A 72 -7.27 2.95 25.90
C GLN A 72 -5.97 2.60 26.63
N LEU A 73 -4.83 3.13 26.19
CA LEU A 73 -3.54 2.93 26.85
C LEU A 73 -3.47 3.58 28.23
N ASN A 74 -4.06 4.77 28.40
CA ASN A 74 -4.10 5.46 29.69
C ASN A 74 -5.06 4.82 30.70
N VAL A 75 -6.03 4.03 30.25
CA VAL A 75 -6.96 3.29 31.12
C VAL A 75 -6.34 1.99 31.63
N SER A 76 -5.35 1.41 30.93
CA SER A 76 -4.67 0.18 31.37
C SER A 76 -3.58 0.38 32.43
N GLU A 77 -3.22 1.62 32.78
CA GLU A 77 -2.18 1.94 33.77
C GLU A 77 -2.74 2.37 35.15
N ASN A 78 -4.06 2.26 35.39
CA ASN A 78 -4.70 2.52 36.69
C ASN A 78 -5.42 1.30 37.24
#